data_AF-I2G5R2-F1
#
_entry.id   AF-I2G5R2-F1
#
_cell.length_a   1.000
_cell.length_b   1.000
_cell.length_c   1.000
_cell.angle_alpha   90.00
_cell.angle_beta   90.00
_cell.angle_gamma   90.00
#
_symmetry.space_group_name_H-M   'P 1'
#
loop_
_entity.id
_entity.type
_entity.pdbx_description
1 polymer ?
#
loop_
_entity_poly.entity_id
_entity_poly.type
_entity_poly.pdbx_seq_one_letter_code
_entity_poly.pdbx_strand_id
1 'polypeptide(L)'
;MMKTSIILTFALLAVASVPVRAAIVRDDKKYRELCESSGSDLRARACFKDSHEALSVIKIPEGEIVDGFVDSSGRKFGLLANAGIIFNKRTLILVTNEEPDRRTKVKTNCAQIQTYSYPDGVKGLDRRYCPGLDIPVEYF
;
A
#
# COMPACT_ATOMS: atom_id res chain seq x y z
N MET A 1 35.87 -45.31 -9.73
CA MET A 1 34.51 -45.03 -9.21
C MET A 1 34.47 -43.56 -8.76
N MET A 2 33.98 -42.67 -9.62
CA MET A 2 33.84 -41.23 -9.31
C MET A 2 32.52 -41.02 -8.56
N LYS A 3 32.60 -40.55 -7.31
CA LYS A 3 31.43 -40.16 -6.52
C LYS A 3 30.96 -38.79 -6.99
N THR A 4 29.85 -38.76 -7.71
CA THR A 4 29.12 -37.55 -8.08
C THR A 4 28.49 -36.97 -6.82
N SER A 5 29.08 -35.90 -6.26
CA SER A 5 28.45 -35.13 -5.19
C SER A 5 27.46 -34.17 -5.81
N ILE A 6 26.16 -34.49 -5.71
CA ILE A 6 25.07 -33.57 -6.01
C ILE A 6 25.00 -32.60 -4.82
N ILE A 7 25.59 -31.41 -5.00
CA ILE A 7 25.39 -30.31 -4.08
C ILE A 7 23.97 -29.79 -4.34
N LEU A 8 23.04 -30.20 -3.47
CA LEU A 8 21.67 -29.69 -3.43
C LEU A 8 21.74 -28.26 -2.89
N THR A 9 21.86 -27.28 -3.78
CA THR A 9 21.82 -25.87 -3.42
C THR A 9 20.40 -25.53 -2.98
N PHE A 10 20.15 -25.53 -1.67
CA PHE A 10 18.97 -24.93 -1.09
C PHE A 10 18.96 -23.46 -1.48
N ALA A 11 18.06 -23.08 -2.40
CA ALA A 11 17.73 -21.70 -2.64
C ALA A 11 17.09 -21.15 -1.37
N LEU A 12 17.89 -20.48 -0.54
CA LEU A 12 17.37 -19.51 0.42
C LEU A 12 16.65 -18.44 -0.42
N LEU A 13 15.32 -18.52 -0.44
CA LEU A 13 14.48 -17.37 -0.75
C LEU A 13 14.76 -16.33 0.33
N ALA A 14 15.81 -15.54 0.12
CA ALA A 14 15.94 -14.23 0.73
C ALA A 14 14.68 -13.48 0.30
N VAL A 15 13.72 -13.37 1.22
CA VAL A 15 12.66 -12.38 1.11
C VAL A 15 13.41 -11.06 1.07
N ALA A 16 13.67 -10.56 -0.13
CA ALA A 16 14.30 -9.27 -0.32
C ALA A 16 13.42 -8.29 0.44
N SER A 17 13.93 -7.80 1.57
CA SER A 17 13.28 -6.77 2.36
C SER A 17 13.19 -5.55 1.47
N VAL A 18 12.03 -5.38 0.83
CA VAL A 18 11.74 -4.18 0.06
C VAL A 18 11.94 -3.02 1.03
N PRO A 19 12.90 -2.10 0.78
CA PRO A 19 13.13 -1.00 1.68
C PRO A 19 11.85 -0.17 1.73
N VAL A 20 11.17 -0.21 2.87
CA VAL A 20 9.93 0.52 3.12
C VAL A 20 10.30 2.00 3.22
N ARG A 21 10.16 2.72 2.12
CA ARG A 21 10.29 4.18 2.05
C ARG A 21 8.91 4.72 1.71
N ALA A 22 8.35 5.54 2.60
CA ALA A 22 7.11 6.24 2.33
C ALA A 22 6.93 7.41 3.29
N ALA A 23 6.31 8.46 2.78
CA ALA A 23 5.81 9.56 3.58
C ALA A 23 4.34 9.85 3.28
N ILE A 24 3.58 10.15 4.34
CA ILE A 24 2.18 10.56 4.27
C ILE A 24 2.08 12.02 4.72
N VAL A 25 1.42 12.84 3.91
CA VAL A 25 1.21 14.27 4.21
C VAL A 25 -0.24 14.50 4.65
N ARG A 26 -0.44 15.29 5.70
CA ARG A 26 -1.78 15.74 6.11
C ARG A 26 -2.21 16.91 5.23
N ASP A 27 -3.17 16.70 4.35
CA ASP A 27 -3.70 17.69 3.42
C ASP A 27 -5.11 17.27 2.95
N ASP A 28 -6.14 17.93 3.49
CA ASP A 28 -7.55 17.65 3.17
C ASP A 28 -7.86 17.87 1.70
N LYS A 29 -7.30 18.93 1.10
CA LYS A 29 -7.57 19.25 -0.30
C LYS A 29 -7.02 18.13 -1.18
N LYS A 30 -5.78 17.69 -0.94
CA LYS A 30 -5.17 16.60 -1.68
C LYS A 30 -5.84 15.26 -1.42
N TYR A 31 -6.24 14.97 -0.17
CA TYR A 31 -7.04 13.78 0.13
C TYR A 31 -8.33 13.76 -0.68
N ARG A 32 -9.11 14.85 -0.70
CA ARG A 32 -10.38 14.92 -1.44
C ARG A 32 -10.18 14.83 -2.95
N GLU A 33 -9.17 15.51 -3.50
CA GLU A 33 -8.79 15.38 -4.91
C GLU A 33 -8.49 13.92 -5.26
N LEU A 34 -7.77 13.21 -4.39
CA LEU A 34 -7.35 11.83 -4.61
C LEU A 34 -8.50 10.83 -4.45
N CYS A 35 -9.31 10.97 -3.39
CA CYS A 35 -10.22 9.94 -2.90
C CYS A 35 -11.70 10.24 -3.10
N GLU A 36 -12.11 11.50 -3.22
CA GLU A 36 -13.51 11.88 -3.39
C GLU A 36 -13.83 12.33 -4.83
N SER A 37 -12.83 12.85 -5.55
CA SER A 37 -13.00 13.26 -6.95
C SER A 37 -12.53 12.16 -7.91
N SER A 38 -13.38 11.78 -8.85
CA SER A 38 -13.02 10.92 -9.98
C SER A 38 -12.22 11.66 -11.07
N GLY A 39 -11.82 12.91 -10.81
CA GLY A 39 -11.32 13.83 -11.81
C GLY A 39 -9.83 13.65 -12.12
N SER A 40 -9.54 13.18 -13.33
CA SER A 40 -8.24 13.20 -14.04
C SER A 40 -7.06 12.41 -13.46
N ASP A 41 -6.98 12.15 -12.15
CA ASP A 41 -5.90 11.32 -11.59
C ASP A 41 -6.18 9.83 -11.86
N LEU A 42 -5.38 9.24 -12.74
CA LEU A 42 -5.47 7.84 -13.17
C LEU A 42 -4.54 6.90 -12.39
N ARG A 43 -3.77 7.41 -11.42
CA ARG A 43 -2.86 6.57 -10.63
C ARG A 43 -3.66 5.62 -9.76
N ALA A 44 -3.24 4.37 -9.70
CA ALA A 44 -3.78 3.38 -8.78
C ALA A 44 -3.52 3.79 -7.33
N ARG A 45 -4.55 3.71 -6.49
CA ARG A 45 -4.49 4.12 -5.09
C ARG A 45 -5.56 3.46 -4.25
N ALA A 46 -5.29 3.34 -2.97
CA ALA A 46 -6.20 2.83 -1.97
C ALA A 46 -6.69 3.97 -1.08
N CYS A 47 -8.01 4.19 -1.08
CA CYS A 47 -8.69 5.14 -0.22
C CYS A 47 -9.47 4.39 0.86
N PHE A 48 -9.12 4.56 2.12
CA PHE A 48 -9.69 3.79 3.23
C PHE A 48 -9.73 4.57 4.53
N LYS A 49 -10.51 4.07 5.48
CA LYS A 49 -10.62 4.62 6.85
C LYS A 49 -10.06 3.61 7.85
N ASP A 50 -9.23 4.10 8.77
CA ASP A 50 -8.73 3.32 9.91
C ASP A 50 -9.38 3.79 11.23
N SER A 51 -9.40 2.92 12.24
CA SER A 51 -9.87 3.25 13.58
C SER A 51 -8.84 4.05 14.38
N HIS A 52 -7.55 3.90 14.06
CA HIS A 52 -6.46 4.64 14.67
C HIS A 52 -6.11 5.87 13.85
N GLU A 53 -5.70 6.93 14.54
CA GLU A 53 -5.24 8.17 13.91
C GLU A 53 -3.76 8.06 13.51
N ALA A 54 -3.41 8.57 12.34
CA ALA A 54 -2.04 8.93 12.01
C ALA A 54 -1.60 10.16 12.83
N LEU A 55 -1.18 9.92 14.07
CA LEU A 55 -0.69 10.94 14.99
C LEU A 55 0.66 11.54 14.55
N SER A 56 1.45 10.78 13.79
CA SER A 56 2.73 11.23 13.24
C SER A 56 2.59 11.51 11.74
N VAL A 57 2.68 12.79 11.38
CA VAL A 57 3.12 13.18 10.04
C VAL A 57 4.53 12.60 9.88
N ILE A 58 4.73 11.62 9.00
CA ILE A 58 6.08 11.23 8.60
C ILE A 58 6.56 12.36 7.70
N LYS A 59 7.17 13.36 8.33
CA LYS A 59 7.62 14.60 7.70
C LYS A 59 8.82 14.25 6.82
N ILE A 60 8.69 14.54 5.54
CA ILE A 60 9.71 14.28 4.51
C ILE A 60 10.96 15.14 4.81
N PRO A 61 12.16 14.54 4.91
CA PRO A 61 13.39 15.25 4.58
C PRO A 61 13.34 15.57 3.08
N GLU A 62 13.55 16.83 2.68
CA GLU A 62 13.48 17.27 1.29
C GLU A 62 14.11 16.25 0.30
N GLY A 63 13.29 15.69 -0.60
CA GLY A 63 13.74 14.77 -1.65
C GLY A 63 13.13 13.36 -1.68
N GLU A 64 12.26 12.96 -0.75
CA GLU A 64 11.60 11.64 -0.80
C GLU A 64 10.26 11.63 -1.59
N ILE A 65 9.88 10.43 -2.06
CA ILE A 65 8.62 10.20 -2.79
C ILE A 65 7.45 10.23 -1.79
N VAL A 66 6.48 11.12 -2.04
CA VAL A 66 5.22 11.17 -1.29
C VAL A 66 4.34 10.02 -1.76
N ASP A 67 3.98 9.14 -0.83
CA ASP A 67 3.26 7.90 -1.12
C ASP A 67 1.79 7.95 -0.69
N GLY A 68 1.34 9.05 -0.08
CA GLY A 68 -0.08 9.27 0.19
C GLY A 68 -0.41 10.54 0.97
N PHE A 69 -1.71 10.71 1.18
CA PHE A 69 -2.30 11.82 1.94
C PHE A 69 -3.23 11.30 3.04
N VAL A 70 -3.36 12.07 4.11
CA VAL A 70 -4.33 11.84 5.18
C VAL A 70 -5.19 13.08 5.36
N ASP A 71 -6.47 12.88 5.66
CA ASP A 71 -7.40 13.96 5.98
C ASP A 71 -7.07 14.63 7.34
N SER A 72 -7.77 15.71 7.66
CA SER A 72 -7.63 16.50 8.87
C SER A 72 -8.03 15.72 10.11
N SER A 73 -8.90 14.72 9.98
CA SER A 73 -9.21 13.79 11.06
C SER A 73 -8.06 12.82 11.38
N GLY A 74 -7.10 12.68 10.46
CA GLY A 74 -5.98 11.75 10.58
C GLY A 74 -6.40 10.29 10.42
N ARG A 75 -7.64 10.00 10.01
CA ARG A 75 -8.21 8.65 9.97
C ARG A 75 -8.61 8.18 8.59
N LYS A 76 -8.72 9.09 7.62
CA LYS A 76 -8.95 8.74 6.22
C LYS A 76 -7.66 8.87 5.43
N PHE A 77 -7.28 7.79 4.78
CA PHE A 77 -6.00 7.64 4.09
C PHE A 77 -6.25 7.51 2.59
N GLY A 78 -5.41 8.16 1.79
CA GLY A 78 -5.29 7.99 0.35
C GLY A 78 -3.85 7.63 0.00
N LEU A 79 -3.57 6.35 -0.18
CA LEU A 79 -2.22 5.84 -0.43
C LEU A 79 -2.06 5.41 -1.89
N LEU A 80 -0.99 5.85 -2.54
CA LEU A 80 -0.68 5.47 -3.91
C LEU A 80 -0.16 4.03 -3.99
N ALA A 81 -0.39 3.39 -5.12
CA ALA A 81 0.15 2.06 -5.37
C ALA A 81 1.69 2.04 -5.37
N ASN A 82 2.24 0.91 -4.94
CA ASN A 82 3.66 0.66 -4.66
C ASN A 82 4.21 1.37 -3.41
N ALA A 83 3.34 1.92 -2.57
CA ALA A 83 3.69 2.44 -1.26
C ALA A 83 3.82 1.32 -0.21
N GLY A 84 4.70 1.53 0.77
CA GLY A 84 4.76 0.73 1.99
C GLY A 84 4.90 1.62 3.21
N ILE A 85 4.04 1.49 4.21
CA ILE A 85 4.03 2.34 5.40
C ILE A 85 3.98 1.48 6.66
N ILE A 86 4.81 1.82 7.66
CA ILE A 86 4.69 1.27 9.00
C ILE A 86 3.81 2.19 9.84
N PHE A 87 2.62 1.71 10.18
CA PHE A 87 1.62 2.38 10.97
C PHE A 87 1.69 1.92 12.44
N ASN A 88 1.63 2.88 13.37
CA ASN A 88 1.66 2.65 14.83
C ASN A 88 2.82 1.76 15.33
N LYS A 89 3.94 1.71 14.58
CA LYS A 89 5.11 0.84 14.83
C LYS A 89 4.80 -0.67 14.92
N ARG A 90 3.60 -1.09 14.49
CA ARG A 90 3.10 -2.47 14.67
C ARG A 90 2.43 -3.06 13.43
N THR A 91 2.04 -2.22 12.48
CA THR A 91 1.35 -2.68 11.27
C THR A 91 2.08 -2.16 10.05
N LEU A 92 2.65 -3.06 9.26
CA LEU A 92 3.11 -2.74 7.92
C LEU A 92 1.91 -2.78 6.98
N ILE A 93 1.69 -1.72 6.22
CA ILE A 93 0.70 -1.62 5.16
C ILE A 93 1.46 -1.56 3.85
N LEU A 94 1.20 -2.50 2.94
CA LEU A 94 1.66 -2.49 1.57
C LEU A 94 0.49 -2.17 0.66
N VAL A 95 0.69 -1.23 -0.26
CA VAL A 95 -0.30 -0.87 -1.26
C VAL A 95 0.24 -1.30 -2.61
N THR A 96 -0.39 -2.26 -3.25
CA THR A 96 0.07 -2.82 -4.52
C THR A 96 -0.84 -2.38 -5.65
N ASN A 97 -0.23 -2.10 -6.81
CA ASN A 97 -1.01 -1.85 -8.01
C ASN A 97 -1.71 -3.14 -8.43
N GLU A 98 -2.97 -3.04 -8.84
CA GLU A 98 -3.65 -4.18 -9.43
C GLU A 98 -3.30 -4.30 -10.91
N GLU A 99 -3.06 -5.54 -11.35
CA GLU A 99 -2.96 -5.79 -12.78
C GLU A 99 -4.31 -5.43 -13.44
N PRO A 100 -4.29 -4.80 -14.63
CA PRO A 100 -5.52 -4.57 -15.39
C PRO A 100 -6.24 -5.90 -15.58
N ASP A 101 -7.57 -5.89 -15.49
CA ASP A 101 -8.38 -7.08 -15.75
C ASP A 101 -7.99 -7.66 -17.12
N ARG A 102 -7.58 -8.93 -17.15
CA ARG A 102 -7.04 -9.57 -18.37
C ARG A 102 -8.07 -9.65 -19.50
N ARG A 103 -9.36 -9.66 -19.18
CA ARG A 103 -10.46 -9.75 -20.15
C ARG A 103 -10.84 -8.38 -20.69
N THR A 104 -10.98 -7.39 -19.81
CA THR A 104 -11.46 -6.06 -20.21
C THR A 104 -10.35 -5.07 -20.55
N LYS A 105 -9.11 -5.36 -20.12
CA LYS A 105 -7.93 -4.47 -20.17
C LYS A 105 -8.15 -3.10 -19.53
N VAL A 106 -9.23 -2.94 -18.76
CA VAL A 106 -9.56 -1.69 -18.09
C VAL A 106 -8.59 -1.52 -16.94
N LYS A 107 -7.81 -0.44 -16.99
CA LYS A 107 -7.04 0.02 -15.85
C LYS A 107 -8.00 0.62 -14.84
N THR A 108 -8.01 0.09 -13.63
CA THR A 108 -8.70 0.72 -12.51
C THR A 108 -7.73 1.68 -11.82
N ASN A 109 -8.27 2.71 -11.18
CA ASN A 109 -7.52 3.57 -10.27
C ASN A 109 -7.52 3.01 -8.83
N CYS A 110 -7.97 1.76 -8.65
CA CYS A 110 -7.98 1.05 -7.38
C CYS A 110 -6.60 0.48 -7.05
N ALA A 111 -6.35 0.20 -5.79
CA ALA A 111 -5.17 -0.54 -5.35
C ALA A 111 -5.54 -1.55 -4.25
N GLN A 112 -4.68 -2.55 -4.09
CA GLN A 112 -4.83 -3.58 -3.08
C GLN A 112 -4.02 -3.21 -1.84
N ILE A 113 -4.64 -3.31 -0.67
CA ILE A 113 -3.99 -3.15 0.62
C ILE A 113 -3.72 -4.53 1.20
N GLN A 114 -2.47 -4.76 1.58
CA GLN A 114 -2.03 -5.90 2.37
C GLN A 114 -1.43 -5.41 3.68
N THR A 115 -1.85 -5.98 4.80
CA THR A 115 -1.30 -5.63 6.11
C THR A 115 -0.52 -6.78 6.72
N TYR A 116 0.49 -6.45 7.51
CA TYR A 116 1.30 -7.41 8.24
C TYR A 116 1.58 -6.89 9.65
N SER A 117 1.61 -7.79 10.64
CA SER A 117 2.20 -7.49 11.94
C SER A 117 3.68 -7.16 11.75
N TYR A 118 4.13 -6.04 12.28
CA TYR A 118 5.53 -5.62 12.21
C TYR A 118 6.18 -5.73 13.59
N PRO A 119 7.39 -6.31 13.71
CA PRO A 119 8.24 -6.84 12.62
C PRO A 119 7.96 -8.31 12.25
N ASP A 120 7.03 -8.98 12.93
CA ASP A 120 6.85 -10.44 12.87
C ASP A 120 6.41 -11.00 11.51
N GLY A 121 5.90 -10.15 10.60
CA GLY A 121 5.50 -10.51 9.25
C GLY A 121 4.19 -11.30 9.14
N VAL A 122 3.42 -11.42 10.23
CA VAL A 122 2.15 -12.16 10.21
C VAL A 122 1.14 -11.42 9.33
N LYS A 123 0.64 -12.08 8.26
CA LYS A 123 -0.32 -11.48 7.33
C LYS A 123 -1.67 -11.21 8.03
N GLY A 124 -2.20 -10.01 7.81
CA GLY A 124 -3.51 -9.58 8.26
C GLY A 124 -4.48 -9.40 7.10
N LEU A 125 -5.04 -8.19 6.99
CA LEU A 125 -5.97 -7.77 5.94
C LEU A 125 -5.35 -7.85 4.54
N ASP A 126 -6.17 -8.26 3.57
CA ASP A 126 -5.87 -8.26 2.14
C ASP A 126 -7.14 -7.86 1.37
N ARG A 127 -7.28 -6.58 1.01
CA ARG A 127 -8.52 -6.04 0.40
C ARG A 127 -8.25 -4.97 -0.65
N ARG A 128 -9.14 -4.89 -1.64
CA ARG A 128 -9.14 -3.85 -2.67
C ARG A 128 -9.86 -2.59 -2.18
N TYR A 129 -9.28 -1.43 -2.45
CA TYR A 129 -9.90 -0.13 -2.19
C TYR A 129 -9.82 0.74 -3.44
N CYS A 130 -10.85 1.57 -3.65
CA CYS A 130 -10.94 2.44 -4.83
C CYS A 130 -11.31 3.86 -4.40
N PRO A 131 -10.89 4.88 -5.17
CA PRO A 131 -11.42 6.22 -5.05
C PRO A 131 -12.96 6.25 -5.18
N GLY A 132 -13.62 7.09 -4.40
CA GLY A 132 -15.07 7.25 -4.41
C GLY A 132 -15.85 6.14 -3.70
N LEU A 133 -15.16 5.14 -3.14
CA LEU A 133 -15.78 4.07 -2.34
C LEU A 133 -15.30 4.15 -0.89
N ASP A 134 -16.25 4.22 0.03
CA ASP A 134 -15.97 4.26 1.48
C ASP A 134 -15.70 2.88 2.09
N ILE A 135 -15.92 1.81 1.31
CA ILE A 135 -15.78 0.41 1.74
C ILE A 135 -14.87 -0.35 0.76
N PRO A 136 -14.18 -1.42 1.21
CA PRO A 136 -13.41 -2.26 0.32
C PRO A 136 -14.32 -2.90 -0.73
N VAL A 137 -13.81 -3.02 -1.96
CA VAL A 137 -14.47 -3.77 -3.01
C VAL A 137 -14.30 -5.25 -2.69
N GLU A 138 -15.40 -5.93 -2.40
CA GLU A 138 -15.41 -7.39 -2.32
C GLU A 138 -15.25 -7.93 -3.74
N TYR A 139 -14.23 -8.77 -3.94
CA TYR A 139 -14.10 -9.54 -5.16
C TYR A 139 -15.28 -10.54 -5.20
N PHE A 140 -16.17 -10.39 -6.18
CA PHE A 140 -17.05 -11.48 -6.61
C PHE A 140 -16.27 -12.48 -7.46
#